data_AF-B1ZYX4-F1
#
_entry.id   AF-B1ZYX4-F1
#
_cell.length_a   1.000
_cell.length_b   1.000
_cell.length_c   1.000
_cell.angle_alpha   90.00
_cell.angle_beta   90.00
_cell.angle_gamma   90.00
#
_symmetry.space_group_name_H-M   'P 1'
#
loop_
_entity.id
_entity.type
_entity.pdbx_description
1 polymer ?
#
loop_
_entity_poly.entity_id
_entity_poly.type
_entity_poly.pdbx_seq_one_letter_code
_entity_poly.pdbx_strand_id
1 'polypeptide(L)'
;MAHNLSAGRDACRYSLHGPTERLGGKPLELCWILVGPPLAGSRTRHGRAVRVDRSSVPRPFFSRCTFAFPIHRERRKTAAEPPVNRLSASFWLVALLGVAVLATLWFRTDRRLRDVSATLASAQARGIELESHLAGADRQKVILTQRIASLEAELTQARAELATANDHTARLTRELTQTTADLTAGNDMRRAMEQHIAGLERDLAAARLAIVPAETIEGYRTTIAELERQLAAAHAGAAIPGAAGASTAVFATASPVAARVLSVGPANSFVVLDYGGDRGAAVGQRLVIKSGTETLAEVLISDVRNLLCIAQVRPDSLRGVLHKGDSAVLTN
;
A
#
# COMPACT_ATOMS: atom_id res chain seq x y z
N MET A 1 -42.46 0.95 14.76
CA MET A 1 -41.70 1.18 16.01
C MET A 1 -40.32 0.57 15.83
N ALA A 2 -39.19 1.23 15.93
CA ALA A 2 -38.81 2.64 15.97
C ALA A 2 -37.35 2.66 15.46
N HIS A 3 -37.01 3.63 14.61
CA HIS A 3 -35.66 3.92 14.16
C HIS A 3 -34.75 4.29 15.33
N ASN A 4 -33.43 4.04 15.21
CA ASN A 4 -32.47 5.12 15.40
C ASN A 4 -31.06 4.76 14.88
N LEU A 5 -30.68 5.47 13.82
CA LEU A 5 -29.31 5.76 13.41
C LEU A 5 -28.75 6.81 14.37
N SER A 6 -27.56 6.61 14.94
CA SER A 6 -26.77 7.71 15.50
C SER A 6 -25.36 7.69 14.94
N ALA A 7 -25.08 8.73 14.16
CA ALA A 7 -23.75 9.15 13.76
C ALA A 7 -23.08 9.91 14.91
N GLY A 8 -21.79 9.67 15.10
CA GLY A 8 -20.82 10.50 15.84
C GLY A 8 -19.44 9.91 15.51
N ARG A 9 -18.57 10.53 14.70
CA ARG A 9 -17.81 11.76 14.97
C ARG A 9 -17.48 11.89 16.45
N ASP A 10 -16.27 11.47 16.83
CA ASP A 10 -15.36 12.33 17.60
C ASP A 10 -13.95 11.73 17.77
N ALA A 11 -13.00 12.63 17.60
CA ALA A 11 -11.71 12.76 18.28
C ALA A 11 -10.66 11.65 18.19
N CYS A 12 -9.67 11.90 17.33
CA CYS A 12 -8.27 11.51 17.52
C CYS A 12 -7.80 11.90 18.93
N ARG A 13 -7.47 10.92 19.76
CA ARG A 13 -6.77 11.11 21.04
C ARG A 13 -5.72 10.02 21.19
N TYR A 14 -4.52 10.24 20.63
CA TYR A 14 -3.33 9.48 21.01
C TYR A 14 -2.54 10.28 22.03
N SER A 15 -2.64 9.87 23.30
CA SER A 15 -1.78 10.33 24.38
C SER A 15 -0.42 9.65 24.28
N LEU A 16 0.62 10.45 24.13
CA LEU A 16 2.00 10.06 24.41
C LEU A 16 2.20 10.05 25.93
N HIS A 17 2.27 8.86 26.53
CA HIS A 17 2.81 8.68 27.88
C HIS A 17 4.25 8.16 27.77
N GLY A 18 5.21 9.07 27.97
CA GLY A 18 6.58 8.69 28.36
C GLY A 18 6.71 8.72 29.89
N PRO A 19 7.50 7.84 30.50
CA PRO A 19 7.86 7.95 31.91
C PRO A 19 8.94 9.03 32.11
N THR A 20 8.71 9.88 33.11
CA THR A 20 9.64 10.90 33.59
C THR A 20 10.46 10.32 34.74
N GLU A 21 11.72 9.99 34.50
CA GLU A 21 12.71 9.85 35.57
C GLU A 21 13.49 11.14 35.74
N ARG A 22 13.38 11.71 36.95
CA ARG A 22 14.15 12.86 37.42
C ARG A 22 15.53 12.40 37.85
N LEU A 23 16.57 12.90 37.20
CA LEU A 23 17.89 13.06 37.83
C LEU A 23 18.38 14.47 37.56
N GLY A 24 18.69 15.17 38.66
CA GLY A 24 19.16 16.54 38.65
C GLY A 24 20.56 16.66 38.04
N GLY A 25 20.70 17.63 37.15
CA GLY A 25 21.97 18.06 36.57
C GLY A 25 21.76 19.40 35.88
N LYS A 26 22.55 20.39 36.27
CA LYS A 26 22.47 21.81 35.89
C LYS A 26 22.45 22.02 34.36
N PRO A 27 21.73 23.02 33.82
CA PRO A 27 21.79 23.35 32.40
C PRO A 27 23.02 24.21 32.09
N LEU A 28 23.88 23.73 31.20
CA LEU A 28 24.78 24.58 30.43
C LEU A 28 24.05 24.94 29.13
N GLU A 29 23.87 26.23 28.93
CA GLU A 29 23.43 26.79 27.65
C GLU A 29 24.41 26.40 26.55
N LEU A 30 23.90 25.84 25.46
CA LEU A 30 24.58 25.87 24.17
C LEU A 30 23.54 26.06 23.06
N CYS A 31 23.48 27.32 22.65
CA CYS A 31 22.87 27.82 21.45
C CYS A 31 23.54 27.15 20.24
N TRP A 32 22.78 26.41 19.43
CA TRP A 32 23.16 26.13 18.05
C TRP A 32 22.02 26.51 17.11
N ILE A 33 22.41 27.39 16.21
CA ILE A 33 21.65 28.11 15.21
C ILE A 33 21.26 27.16 14.07
N LEU A 34 20.00 27.23 13.65
CA LEU A 34 19.50 26.67 12.40
C LEU A 34 20.25 27.27 11.21
N VAL A 35 20.76 26.43 10.32
CA VAL A 35 21.03 26.81 8.92
C VAL A 35 20.41 25.75 8.01
N GLY A 36 19.40 26.16 7.26
CA GLY A 36 18.73 25.35 6.23
C GLY A 36 19.59 25.17 4.97
N PRO A 37 19.16 24.28 4.05
CA PRO A 37 19.97 23.87 2.90
C PRO A 37 19.71 24.77 1.69
N PRO A 38 20.66 24.87 0.73
CA PRO A 38 20.34 25.35 -0.61
C PRO A 38 20.21 24.19 -1.61
N LEU A 39 19.06 24.16 -2.27
CA LEU A 39 18.87 23.61 -3.60
C LEU A 39 19.60 24.50 -4.62
N ALA A 40 20.33 23.90 -5.56
CA ALA A 40 20.35 24.26 -6.98
C ALA A 40 21.56 23.64 -7.68
N GLY A 41 21.30 22.59 -8.46
CA GLY A 41 22.22 22.13 -9.48
C GLY A 41 22.17 23.03 -10.70
N SER A 42 23.34 23.42 -11.23
CA SER A 42 23.49 23.67 -12.66
C SER A 42 24.96 23.54 -13.10
N ARG A 43 25.14 22.65 -14.08
CA ARG A 43 25.98 22.75 -15.28
C ARG A 43 27.47 23.13 -15.19
N THR A 44 28.24 22.12 -15.60
CA THR A 44 29.22 22.12 -16.70
C THR A 44 30.66 22.61 -16.49
N ARG A 45 31.53 21.72 -16.96
CA ARG A 45 32.70 21.91 -17.85
C ARG A 45 34.11 21.87 -17.22
N HIS A 46 34.85 20.94 -17.84
CA HIS A 46 36.30 20.89 -18.04
C HIS A 46 37.15 20.48 -16.85
N GLY A 47 37.38 19.16 -16.80
CA GLY A 47 38.62 18.60 -16.30
C GLY A 47 39.80 19.28 -16.99
N ARG A 48 40.52 20.09 -16.22
CA ARG A 48 41.86 20.56 -16.52
C ARG A 48 42.78 19.85 -15.55
N ALA A 49 43.66 19.01 -16.11
CA ALA A 49 44.75 18.39 -15.39
C ALA A 49 45.63 19.49 -14.78
N VAL A 50 45.54 19.68 -13.46
CA VAL A 50 46.49 20.50 -12.72
C VAL A 50 47.67 19.62 -12.39
N ARG A 51 48.72 19.72 -13.21
CA ARG A 51 50.07 19.33 -12.88
C ARG A 51 50.52 20.27 -11.75
N VAL A 52 50.40 19.83 -10.50
CA VAL A 52 50.93 20.56 -9.35
C VAL A 52 52.45 20.45 -9.40
N ASP A 53 53.05 21.59 -9.68
CA ASP A 53 54.47 21.84 -9.69
C ASP A 53 55.06 21.56 -8.31
N ARG A 54 56.03 20.64 -8.24
CA ARG A 54 56.87 20.41 -7.06
C ARG A 54 57.90 21.53 -7.00
N SER A 55 57.48 22.73 -6.61
CA SER A 55 58.35 23.87 -6.38
C SER A 55 58.08 24.50 -5.02
N SER A 56 58.59 23.87 -3.95
CA SER A 56 58.87 24.54 -2.66
C SER A 56 59.47 23.57 -1.65
N VAL A 57 60.69 23.11 -1.92
CA VAL A 57 61.57 22.65 -0.84
C VAL A 57 62.40 23.86 -0.40
N PRO A 58 62.34 24.28 0.88
CA PRO A 58 63.26 25.29 1.37
C PRO A 58 64.65 24.66 1.45
N ARG A 59 65.51 24.98 0.49
CA ARG A 59 66.94 24.69 0.59
C ARG A 59 67.51 25.60 1.68
N PRO A 60 68.26 25.07 2.66
CA PRO A 60 69.03 25.93 3.55
C PRO A 60 70.07 26.68 2.73
N PHE A 61 70.08 28.00 2.89
CA PHE A 61 71.15 28.91 2.49
C PHE A 61 72.43 28.50 3.22
N PHE A 62 73.14 27.49 2.70
CA PHE A 62 74.58 27.39 2.92
C PHE A 62 75.22 28.31 1.89
N SER A 63 75.44 29.56 2.32
CA SER A 63 76.38 30.47 1.70
C SER A 63 77.76 29.79 1.68
N ARG A 64 78.07 29.13 0.57
CA ARG A 64 79.45 28.78 0.20
C ARG A 64 80.12 30.10 -0.16
N CYS A 65 80.72 30.75 0.83
CA CYS A 65 81.83 31.65 0.57
C CYS A 65 82.99 30.80 0.05
N THR A 66 83.03 30.63 -1.26
CA THR A 66 84.17 30.12 -2.01
C THR A 66 85.28 31.16 -1.87
N PHE A 67 86.10 31.05 -0.82
CA PHE A 67 87.38 31.76 -0.77
C PHE A 67 88.30 31.09 -1.78
N ALA A 68 88.27 31.59 -3.01
CA ALA A 68 89.30 31.31 -4.02
C ALA A 68 90.62 31.91 -3.50
N PHE A 69 91.47 31.06 -2.95
CA PHE A 69 92.85 31.43 -2.62
C PHE A 69 93.70 31.33 -3.91
N PRO A 70 94.27 32.44 -4.42
CA PRO A 70 95.24 32.36 -5.49
C PRO A 70 96.56 31.83 -4.92
N ILE A 71 96.98 30.66 -5.37
CA ILE A 71 98.30 30.10 -5.05
C ILE A 71 99.35 30.87 -5.87
N HIS A 72 99.81 32.00 -5.34
CA HIS A 72 100.96 32.74 -5.88
C HIS A 72 102.25 32.14 -5.30
N ARG A 73 102.97 31.39 -6.13
CA ARG A 73 104.23 30.72 -5.79
C ARG A 73 105.39 31.71 -5.85
N GLU A 74 105.62 32.47 -4.78
CA GLU A 74 106.80 33.34 -4.65
C GLU A 74 107.95 32.58 -3.97
N ARG A 75 108.99 32.26 -4.75
CA ARG A 75 110.29 31.84 -4.21
C ARG A 75 110.95 33.04 -3.53
N ARG A 76 110.95 33.09 -2.20
CA ARG A 76 111.87 33.95 -1.44
C ARG A 76 112.91 33.13 -0.69
N LYS A 77 114.14 33.58 -0.90
CA LYS A 77 115.42 33.06 -0.44
C LYS A 77 115.56 33.26 1.07
N THR A 78 116.16 32.26 1.72
CA THR A 78 117.02 32.29 2.91
C THR A 78 117.29 33.67 3.53
N ALA A 79 116.90 33.87 4.81
CA ALA A 79 117.62 34.72 5.77
C ALA A 79 117.13 34.51 7.22
N ALA A 80 118.09 34.20 8.09
CA ALA A 80 118.20 34.48 9.53
C ALA A 80 117.07 34.08 10.50
N GLU A 81 117.37 33.11 11.37
CA GLU A 81 116.67 32.84 12.63
C GLU A 81 116.75 34.04 13.59
N PRO A 82 115.62 34.56 14.11
CA PRO A 82 115.63 35.51 15.21
C PRO A 82 115.63 34.80 16.58
N PRO A 83 116.32 35.36 17.60
CA PRO A 83 116.34 34.79 18.94
C PRO A 83 114.96 34.91 19.61
N VAL A 84 114.43 33.76 20.01
CA VAL A 84 113.15 33.61 20.70
C VAL A 84 113.20 34.24 22.11
N ASN A 85 112.54 35.39 22.25
CA ASN A 85 112.26 36.00 23.55
C ASN A 85 111.20 35.17 24.30
N ARG A 86 111.55 34.64 25.48
CA ARG A 86 110.67 33.77 26.30
C ARG A 86 109.31 34.38 26.66
N LEU A 87 109.18 35.72 26.61
CA LEU A 87 107.93 36.44 26.86
C LEU A 87 106.93 36.35 25.68
N SER A 88 107.38 36.23 24.43
CA SER A 88 106.46 36.10 23.29
C SER A 88 105.84 34.69 23.24
N ALA A 89 106.57 33.67 23.66
CA ALA A 89 106.09 32.29 23.73
C ALA A 89 104.92 32.12 24.73
N SER A 90 104.93 32.81 25.87
CA SER A 90 103.83 32.74 26.85
C SER A 90 102.54 33.38 26.34
N PHE A 91 102.61 34.48 25.58
CA PHE A 91 101.42 35.10 24.97
C PHE A 91 100.76 34.20 23.92
N TRP A 92 101.55 33.49 23.12
CA TRP A 92 101.04 32.53 22.15
C TRP A 92 100.30 31.36 22.81
N LEU A 93 100.81 30.85 23.93
CA LEU A 93 100.14 29.77 24.66
C LEU A 93 98.78 30.21 25.21
N VAL A 94 98.68 31.41 25.80
CA VAL A 94 97.40 31.94 26.31
C VAL A 94 96.41 32.19 25.17
N ALA A 95 96.87 32.74 24.03
CA ALA A 95 96.02 32.94 22.86
C ALA A 95 95.47 31.62 22.30
N LEU A 96 96.30 30.58 22.20
CA LEU A 96 95.87 29.25 21.76
C LEU A 96 94.86 28.63 22.73
N LEU A 97 95.06 28.82 24.04
CA LEU A 97 94.14 28.33 25.07
C LEU A 97 92.78 29.04 24.98
N GLY A 98 92.77 30.36 24.75
CA GLY A 98 91.55 31.13 24.51
C GLY A 98 90.77 30.66 23.28
N VAL A 99 91.46 30.40 22.15
CA VAL A 99 90.85 29.84 20.94
C VAL A 99 90.28 28.45 21.19
N ALA A 100 91.00 27.59 21.92
CA ALA A 100 90.52 26.26 22.25
C ALA A 100 89.23 26.29 23.09
N VAL A 101 89.18 27.16 24.11
CA VAL A 101 87.96 27.33 24.93
C VAL A 101 86.79 27.85 24.09
N LEU A 102 87.02 28.85 23.23
CA LEU A 102 85.97 29.38 22.35
C LEU A 102 85.47 28.32 21.35
N ALA A 103 86.35 27.50 20.79
CA ALA A 103 85.99 26.39 19.91
C ALA A 103 85.13 25.34 20.64
N THR A 104 85.47 24.99 21.90
CA THR A 104 84.66 24.04 22.69
C THR A 104 83.27 24.60 23.04
N LEU A 105 83.17 25.88 23.39
CA LEU A 105 81.89 26.55 23.65
C LEU A 105 81.03 26.60 22.38
N TRP A 106 81.63 26.98 21.25
CA TRP A 106 80.95 27.01 19.95
C TRP A 106 80.44 25.61 19.56
N PHE A 107 81.27 24.59 19.74
CA PHE A 107 80.87 23.21 19.46
C PHE A 107 79.76 22.72 20.40
N ARG A 108 79.76 23.15 21.67
CA ARG A 108 78.68 22.86 22.61
C ARG A 108 77.38 23.56 22.22
N THR A 109 77.43 24.81 21.76
CA THR A 109 76.25 25.53 21.26
C THR A 109 75.70 24.91 19.99
N ASP A 110 76.58 24.48 19.07
CA ASP A 110 76.17 23.83 17.84
C ASP A 110 75.53 22.46 18.10
N ARG A 111 76.09 21.67 19.03
CA ARG A 111 75.44 20.43 19.50
C ARG A 111 74.04 20.68 20.06
N ARG A 112 73.89 21.67 20.94
CA ARG A 112 72.57 22.04 21.50
C ARG A 112 71.58 22.48 20.41
N LEU A 113 72.03 23.23 19.42
CA LEU A 113 71.19 23.67 18.30
C LEU A 113 70.73 22.48 17.45
N ARG A 114 71.61 21.51 17.21
CA ARG A 114 71.27 20.25 16.52
C ARG A 114 70.29 19.40 17.32
N ASP A 115 70.46 19.30 18.63
CA ASP A 115 69.53 18.54 19.49
C ASP A 115 68.13 19.19 19.49
N VAL A 116 68.06 20.52 19.63
CA VAL A 116 66.77 21.24 19.59
C VAL A 116 66.11 21.12 18.22
N SER A 117 66.87 21.27 17.12
CA SER A 117 66.30 21.11 15.78
C SER A 117 65.83 19.68 15.51
N ALA A 118 66.55 18.66 16.01
CA ALA A 118 66.13 17.27 15.95
C ALA A 118 64.85 17.01 16.77
N THR A 119 64.75 17.56 17.98
CA THR A 119 63.53 17.42 18.80
C THR A 119 62.33 18.13 18.16
N LEU A 120 62.51 19.32 17.59
CA LEU A 120 61.46 20.04 16.87
C LEU A 120 60.98 19.25 15.65
N ALA A 121 61.92 18.71 14.85
CA ALA A 121 61.58 17.86 13.71
C ALA A 121 60.81 16.60 14.15
N SER A 122 61.20 15.97 15.27
CA SER A 122 60.49 14.81 15.82
C SER A 122 59.09 15.15 16.35
N ALA A 123 58.91 16.34 16.92
CA ALA A 123 57.62 16.81 17.42
C ALA A 123 56.68 17.14 16.24
N GLN A 124 57.21 17.77 15.19
CA GLN A 124 56.48 18.04 13.96
C GLN A 124 56.07 16.74 13.26
N ALA A 125 56.95 15.74 13.19
CA ALA A 125 56.63 14.43 12.63
C ALA A 125 55.49 13.74 13.41
N ARG A 126 55.54 13.76 14.75
CA ARG A 126 54.45 13.24 15.60
C ARG A 126 53.14 14.02 15.43
N GLY A 127 53.22 15.33 15.22
CA GLY A 127 52.03 16.15 14.92
C GLY A 127 51.33 15.72 13.63
N ILE A 128 52.10 15.49 12.56
CA ILE A 128 51.58 15.01 11.27
C ILE A 128 51.00 13.59 11.41
N GLU A 129 51.66 12.70 12.16
CA GLU A 129 51.17 11.35 12.43
C GLU A 129 49.83 11.36 13.19
N LEU A 130 49.73 12.15 14.26
CA LEU A 130 48.48 12.31 15.03
C LEU A 130 47.35 12.91 14.17
N GLU A 131 47.65 13.90 13.33
CA GLU A 131 46.67 14.46 12.40
C GLU A 131 46.18 13.40 11.39
N SER A 132 47.07 12.53 10.90
CA SER A 132 46.69 11.42 10.04
C SER A 132 45.82 10.38 10.76
N HIS A 133 46.10 10.10 12.04
CA HIS A 133 45.28 9.22 12.87
C HIS A 133 43.90 9.81 13.16
N LEU A 134 43.82 11.10 13.48
CA LEU A 134 42.54 11.81 13.66
C LEU A 134 41.72 11.76 12.37
N ALA A 135 42.32 12.07 11.22
CA ALA A 135 41.66 11.95 9.92
C ALA A 135 41.22 10.51 9.61
N GLY A 136 41.99 9.50 10.04
CA GLY A 136 41.62 8.09 9.94
C GLY A 136 40.43 7.72 10.82
N ALA A 137 40.42 8.17 12.07
CA ALA A 137 39.34 7.95 13.03
C ALA A 137 38.03 8.64 12.58
N ASP A 138 38.12 9.86 12.03
CA ASP A 138 36.96 10.57 11.49
C ASP A 138 36.33 9.83 10.31
N ARG A 139 37.15 9.25 9.41
CA ARG A 139 36.64 8.40 8.32
C ARG A 139 35.92 7.16 8.86
N GLN A 140 36.49 6.51 9.88
CA GLN A 140 35.84 5.35 10.51
C GLN A 140 34.52 5.73 11.18
N LYS A 141 34.48 6.87 11.87
CA LYS A 141 33.25 7.41 12.46
C LYS A 141 32.19 7.64 11.41
N VAL A 142 32.54 8.26 10.28
CA VAL A 142 31.61 8.46 9.15
C VAL A 142 31.08 7.12 8.63
N ILE A 143 31.96 6.14 8.40
CA ILE A 143 31.56 4.80 7.93
C ILE A 143 30.61 4.11 8.92
N LEU A 144 30.90 4.18 10.23
CA LEU A 144 30.04 3.60 11.25
C LEU A 144 28.69 4.30 11.34
N THR A 145 28.66 5.64 11.24
CA THR A 145 27.40 6.38 11.21
C THR A 145 26.55 6.04 9.99
N GLN A 146 27.17 5.82 8.82
CA GLN A 146 26.48 5.36 7.63
C GLN A 146 25.92 3.94 7.80
N ARG A 147 26.68 3.03 8.42
CA ARG A 147 26.20 1.66 8.73
C ARG A 147 25.06 1.65 9.74
N ILE A 148 25.10 2.53 10.75
CA ILE A 148 23.99 2.66 11.70
C ILE A 148 22.73 3.12 10.96
N ALA A 149 22.83 4.17 10.13
CA ALA A 149 21.70 4.65 9.36
C ALA A 149 21.15 3.60 8.37
N SER A 150 22.02 2.79 7.74
CA SER A 150 21.58 1.72 6.85
C SER A 150 20.87 0.59 7.62
N LEU A 151 21.42 0.18 8.77
CA LEU A 151 20.80 -0.83 9.63
C LEU A 151 19.47 -0.36 10.21
N GLU A 152 19.35 0.93 10.56
CA GLU A 152 18.08 1.52 10.97
C GLU A 152 17.04 1.46 9.84
N ALA A 153 17.43 1.80 8.61
CA ALA A 153 16.55 1.68 7.45
C ALA A 153 16.11 0.21 7.22
N GLU A 154 17.05 -0.74 7.27
CA GLU A 154 16.74 -2.18 7.15
C GLU A 154 15.80 -2.67 8.27
N LEU A 155 16.01 -2.23 9.51
CA LEU A 155 15.11 -2.57 10.62
C LEU A 155 13.70 -1.99 10.43
N THR A 156 13.58 -0.76 9.90
CA THR A 156 12.26 -0.19 9.60
C THR A 156 11.57 -0.92 8.46
N GLN A 157 12.31 -1.33 7.43
CA GLN A 157 11.78 -2.13 6.32
C GLN A 157 11.34 -3.51 6.81
N ALA A 158 12.17 -4.23 7.57
CA ALA A 158 11.84 -5.54 8.11
C ALA A 158 10.61 -5.50 9.03
N ARG A 159 10.45 -4.43 9.83
CA ARG A 159 9.25 -4.23 10.65
C ARG A 159 8.00 -4.02 9.79
N ALA A 160 8.11 -3.27 8.70
CA ALA A 160 7.00 -3.08 7.76
C ALA A 160 6.62 -4.38 7.07
N GLU A 161 7.60 -5.17 6.62
CA GLU A 161 7.38 -6.49 6.01
C GLU A 161 6.76 -7.49 7.00
N LEU A 162 7.17 -7.45 8.28
CA LEU A 162 6.55 -8.27 9.32
C LEU A 162 5.10 -7.86 9.58
N ALA A 163 4.81 -6.56 9.59
CA ALA A 163 3.44 -6.06 9.76
C ALA A 163 2.54 -6.49 8.59
N THR A 164 3.01 -6.40 7.35
CA THR A 164 2.24 -6.83 6.18
C THR A 164 2.03 -8.35 6.16
N ALA A 165 3.03 -9.14 6.55
CA ALA A 165 2.90 -10.59 6.70
C ALA A 165 1.86 -10.95 7.77
N ASN A 166 1.87 -10.27 8.93
CA ASN A 166 0.88 -10.47 9.99
C ASN A 166 -0.54 -10.07 9.56
N ASP A 167 -0.69 -9.00 8.79
CA ASP A 167 -1.98 -8.64 8.22
C ASP A 167 -2.49 -9.70 7.24
N HIS A 168 -1.59 -10.30 6.45
CA HIS A 168 -1.94 -11.36 5.51
C HIS A 168 -2.38 -12.64 6.24
N THR A 169 -1.67 -13.06 7.29
CA THR A 169 -2.06 -14.23 8.10
C THR A 169 -3.40 -14.00 8.82
N ALA A 170 -3.65 -12.79 9.32
CA ALA A 170 -4.93 -12.43 9.92
C ALA A 170 -6.07 -12.45 8.90
N ARG A 171 -5.84 -12.02 7.65
CA ARG A 171 -6.83 -12.13 6.55
C ARG A 171 -7.13 -13.59 6.20
N LEU A 172 -6.10 -14.40 5.98
CA LEU A 172 -6.26 -15.82 5.66
C LEU A 172 -6.99 -16.57 6.79
N THR A 173 -6.74 -16.21 8.04
CA THR A 173 -7.45 -16.81 9.18
C THR A 173 -8.93 -16.45 9.15
N ARG A 174 -9.29 -15.19 8.85
CA ARG A 174 -10.69 -14.78 8.69
C ARG A 174 -11.36 -15.51 7.51
N GLU A 175 -10.69 -15.63 6.38
CA GLU A 175 -11.20 -16.37 5.21
C GLU A 175 -11.39 -17.85 5.52
N LEU A 176 -10.49 -18.48 6.26
CA LEU A 176 -10.66 -19.86 6.73
C LEU A 176 -11.85 -20.00 7.69
N THR A 177 -12.03 -19.06 8.62
CA THR A 177 -13.22 -19.09 9.50
C THR A 177 -14.53 -18.85 8.74
N GLN A 178 -14.51 -18.02 7.70
CA GLN A 178 -15.69 -17.77 6.87
C GLN A 178 -16.04 -18.98 6.00
N THR A 179 -15.05 -19.55 5.30
CA THR A 179 -15.26 -20.74 4.45
C THR A 179 -15.68 -21.96 5.26
N THR A 180 -15.17 -22.14 6.47
CA THR A 180 -15.63 -23.20 7.37
C THR A 180 -17.07 -22.96 7.83
N ALA A 181 -17.46 -21.72 8.16
CA ALA A 181 -18.84 -21.38 8.49
C ALA A 181 -19.79 -21.64 7.30
N ASP A 182 -19.42 -21.22 6.08
CA ASP A 182 -20.20 -21.46 4.87
C ASP A 182 -20.37 -22.95 4.58
N LEU A 183 -19.32 -23.76 4.78
CA LEU A 183 -19.38 -25.21 4.62
C LEU A 183 -20.32 -25.85 5.65
N THR A 184 -20.31 -25.38 6.90
CA THR A 184 -21.26 -25.88 7.92
C THR A 184 -22.70 -25.50 7.57
N ALA A 185 -22.96 -24.25 7.16
CA ALA A 185 -24.29 -23.81 6.75
C ALA A 185 -24.81 -24.56 5.51
N GLY A 186 -23.93 -24.84 4.54
CA GLY A 186 -24.27 -25.65 3.37
C GLY A 186 -24.60 -27.10 3.73
N ASN A 187 -23.85 -27.71 4.65
CA ASN A 187 -24.15 -29.06 5.14
C ASN A 187 -25.49 -29.11 5.89
N ASP A 188 -25.81 -28.09 6.70
CA ASP A 188 -27.07 -28.03 7.43
C ASP A 188 -28.26 -27.80 6.49
N MET A 189 -28.10 -26.95 5.46
CA MET A 189 -29.11 -26.81 4.41
C MET A 189 -29.34 -28.12 3.66
N ARG A 190 -28.27 -28.86 3.34
CA ARG A 190 -28.40 -30.17 2.68
C ARG A 190 -29.18 -31.16 3.55
N ARG A 191 -28.88 -31.23 4.85
CA ARG A 191 -29.63 -32.06 5.80
C ARG A 191 -31.10 -31.65 5.90
N ALA A 192 -31.39 -30.35 5.92
CA ALA A 192 -32.77 -29.85 5.92
C ALA A 192 -33.52 -30.24 4.65
N MET A 193 -32.88 -30.12 3.48
CA MET A 193 -33.45 -30.58 2.21
C MET A 193 -33.69 -32.10 2.18
N GLU A 194 -32.74 -32.90 2.69
CA GLU A 194 -32.89 -34.36 2.84
C GLU A 194 -34.09 -34.70 3.75
N GLN A 195 -34.29 -33.97 4.85
CA GLN A 195 -35.46 -34.12 5.73
C GLN A 195 -36.78 -33.75 5.03
N HIS A 196 -36.78 -32.67 4.22
CA HIS A 196 -37.94 -32.29 3.42
C HIS A 196 -38.31 -33.35 2.38
N ILE A 197 -37.32 -33.91 1.67
CA ILE A 197 -37.53 -34.99 0.71
C ILE A 197 -38.14 -36.21 1.42
N ALA A 198 -37.54 -36.64 2.54
CA ALA A 198 -38.07 -37.76 3.31
C ALA A 198 -39.49 -37.49 3.87
N GLY A 199 -39.82 -36.23 4.15
CA GLY A 199 -41.17 -35.79 4.53
C GLY A 199 -42.16 -35.93 3.38
N LEU A 200 -41.83 -35.38 2.21
CA LEU A 200 -42.65 -35.46 1.01
C LEU A 200 -42.87 -36.90 0.54
N GLU A 201 -41.86 -37.77 0.67
CA GLU A 201 -41.99 -39.20 0.37
C GLU A 201 -43.00 -39.89 1.29
N ARG A 202 -43.00 -39.55 2.59
CA ARG A 202 -43.99 -40.05 3.55
C ARG A 202 -45.40 -39.55 3.23
N ASP A 203 -45.53 -38.27 2.90
CA ASP A 203 -46.83 -37.67 2.53
C ASP A 203 -47.37 -38.29 1.24
N LEU A 204 -46.51 -38.53 0.25
CA LEU A 204 -46.87 -39.20 -0.99
C LEU A 204 -47.29 -40.66 -0.74
N ALA A 205 -46.58 -41.38 0.13
CA ALA A 205 -46.97 -42.73 0.53
C ALA A 205 -48.34 -42.74 1.26
N ALA A 206 -48.58 -41.79 2.17
CA ALA A 206 -49.84 -41.65 2.87
C ALA A 206 -50.99 -41.28 1.91
N ALA A 207 -50.75 -40.34 0.97
CA ALA A 207 -51.70 -39.97 -0.05
C ALA A 207 -52.05 -41.16 -0.96
N ARG A 208 -51.05 -41.99 -1.33
CA ARG A 208 -51.29 -43.23 -2.10
C ARG A 208 -52.16 -44.24 -1.36
N LEU A 209 -51.99 -44.37 -0.04
CA LEU A 209 -52.86 -45.21 0.78
C LEU A 209 -54.27 -44.61 0.95
N ALA A 210 -54.38 -43.28 0.93
CA ALA A 210 -55.65 -42.56 1.01
C ALA A 210 -56.36 -42.43 -0.35
N ILE A 211 -55.73 -42.79 -1.47
CA ILE A 211 -56.42 -42.93 -2.76
C ILE A 211 -57.53 -43.97 -2.54
N VAL A 212 -58.75 -43.47 -2.69
CA VAL A 212 -60.02 -44.17 -2.51
C VAL A 212 -59.92 -45.61 -3.03
N PRO A 213 -60.12 -46.64 -2.19
CA PRO A 213 -59.96 -48.03 -2.62
C PRO A 213 -60.91 -48.33 -3.78
N ALA A 214 -60.47 -49.22 -4.67
CA ALA A 214 -61.21 -49.57 -5.88
C ALA A 214 -62.67 -49.99 -5.59
N GLU A 215 -62.92 -50.60 -4.42
CA GLU A 215 -64.27 -50.97 -3.96
C GLU A 215 -65.20 -49.77 -3.77
N THR A 216 -64.72 -48.66 -3.19
CA THR A 216 -65.51 -47.44 -3.08
C THR A 216 -65.78 -46.79 -4.43
N ILE A 217 -64.84 -46.89 -5.38
CA ILE A 217 -65.03 -46.41 -6.76
C ILE A 217 -66.11 -47.26 -7.48
N GLU A 218 -66.09 -48.58 -7.32
CA GLU A 218 -67.13 -49.47 -7.85
C GLU A 218 -68.50 -49.25 -7.17
N GLY A 219 -68.50 -49.00 -5.85
CA GLY A 219 -69.70 -48.55 -5.13
C GLY A 219 -70.30 -47.27 -5.71
N TYR A 220 -69.48 -46.25 -5.97
CA TYR A 220 -69.96 -45.04 -6.64
C TYR A 220 -70.45 -45.31 -8.07
N ARG A 221 -69.75 -46.14 -8.86
CA ARG A 221 -70.19 -46.52 -10.22
C ARG A 221 -71.56 -47.18 -10.23
N THR A 222 -71.81 -48.13 -9.33
CA THR A 222 -73.10 -48.81 -9.24
C THR A 222 -74.22 -47.85 -8.83
N THR A 223 -73.97 -46.94 -7.89
CA THR A 223 -74.95 -45.90 -7.53
C THR A 223 -75.22 -44.93 -8.67
N ILE A 224 -74.20 -44.55 -9.45
CA ILE A 224 -74.36 -43.71 -10.64
C ILE A 224 -75.22 -44.43 -11.67
N ALA A 225 -74.96 -45.71 -11.96
CA ALA A 225 -75.76 -46.48 -12.91
C ALA A 225 -77.23 -46.63 -12.48
N GLU A 226 -77.47 -46.77 -11.18
CA GLU A 226 -78.84 -46.79 -10.63
C GLU A 226 -79.52 -45.42 -10.71
N LEU A 227 -78.81 -44.35 -10.39
CA LEU A 227 -79.30 -42.99 -10.55
C LEU A 227 -79.57 -42.65 -12.02
N GLU A 228 -78.74 -43.11 -12.96
CA GLU A 228 -78.97 -42.96 -14.40
C GLU A 228 -80.22 -43.73 -14.85
N ARG A 229 -80.47 -44.92 -14.30
CA ARG A 229 -81.74 -45.64 -14.52
C ARG A 229 -82.94 -44.87 -14.01
N GLN A 230 -82.85 -44.31 -12.81
CA GLN A 230 -83.91 -43.50 -12.22
C GLN A 230 -84.13 -42.21 -13.02
N LEU A 231 -83.06 -41.58 -13.51
CA LEU A 231 -83.14 -40.40 -14.35
C LEU A 231 -83.77 -40.76 -15.71
N ALA A 232 -83.39 -41.88 -16.32
CA ALA A 232 -83.99 -42.36 -17.56
C ALA A 232 -85.47 -42.74 -17.38
N ALA A 233 -85.85 -43.32 -16.24
CA ALA A 233 -87.25 -43.60 -15.89
C ALA A 233 -88.04 -42.31 -15.64
N ALA A 234 -87.44 -41.31 -14.98
CA ALA A 234 -88.02 -39.99 -14.80
C ALA A 234 -88.13 -39.22 -16.13
N HIS A 235 -87.17 -39.37 -17.05
CA HIS A 235 -87.20 -38.80 -18.39
C HIS A 235 -88.23 -39.50 -19.30
N ALA A 236 -88.37 -40.83 -19.17
CA ALA A 236 -89.42 -41.60 -19.84
C ALA A 236 -90.82 -41.29 -19.27
N GLY A 237 -90.91 -40.91 -17.99
CA GLY A 237 -92.13 -40.40 -17.35
C GLY A 237 -92.41 -38.91 -17.60
N ALA A 238 -91.40 -38.14 -18.02
CA ALA A 238 -91.49 -36.72 -18.34
C ALA A 238 -91.12 -36.49 -19.82
N ALA A 239 -92.01 -36.94 -20.71
CA ALA A 239 -92.00 -36.44 -22.08
C ALA A 239 -92.41 -34.96 -22.07
N ILE A 240 -91.44 -34.03 -22.06
CA ILE A 240 -91.45 -32.74 -22.77
C ILE A 240 -89.98 -32.38 -23.09
N PRO A 241 -89.65 -32.11 -24.38
CA PRO A 241 -88.29 -31.87 -24.82
C PRO A 241 -87.88 -30.40 -24.67
N GLY A 242 -86.60 -30.21 -24.38
CA GLY A 242 -85.75 -29.34 -25.17
C GLY A 242 -85.92 -27.83 -25.03
N ALA A 243 -84.85 -27.19 -24.55
CA ALA A 243 -84.40 -25.94 -25.14
C ALA A 243 -82.89 -25.78 -24.89
N ALA A 244 -82.09 -26.49 -25.70
CA ALA A 244 -80.81 -25.96 -26.09
C ALA A 244 -81.08 -24.68 -26.88
N GLY A 245 -80.63 -23.53 -26.37
CA GLY A 245 -80.96 -22.25 -26.97
C GLY A 245 -80.05 -21.14 -26.50
N ALA A 246 -78.95 -20.99 -27.24
CA ALA A 246 -78.30 -19.71 -27.55
C ALA A 246 -77.68 -18.89 -26.40
N SER A 247 -76.36 -18.72 -26.46
CA SER A 247 -75.79 -17.42 -26.88
C SER A 247 -74.27 -17.50 -27.01
N THR A 248 -73.84 -17.90 -28.20
CA THR A 248 -72.60 -17.44 -28.81
C THR A 248 -72.77 -15.97 -29.22
N ALA A 249 -71.98 -15.08 -28.64
CA ALA A 249 -71.35 -13.94 -29.32
C ALA A 249 -70.52 -13.13 -28.31
N VAL A 250 -69.30 -13.61 -28.04
CA VAL A 250 -68.23 -12.79 -27.47
C VAL A 250 -67.86 -11.79 -28.55
N PHE A 251 -68.31 -10.54 -28.39
CA PHE A 251 -67.80 -9.42 -29.17
C PHE A 251 -66.32 -9.22 -28.83
N ALA A 252 -65.46 -9.63 -29.76
CA ALA A 252 -64.05 -9.27 -29.82
C ALA A 252 -63.94 -7.74 -30.06
N THR A 253 -64.02 -6.97 -28.98
CA THR A 253 -63.44 -5.62 -28.94
C THR A 253 -62.01 -5.79 -28.46
N ALA A 254 -61.06 -5.30 -29.25
CA ALA A 254 -59.64 -5.27 -28.91
C ALA A 254 -59.45 -4.53 -27.58
N SER A 255 -59.45 -5.29 -26.49
CA SER A 255 -59.11 -4.79 -25.17
C SER A 255 -57.67 -4.28 -25.23
N PRO A 256 -57.36 -3.10 -24.68
CA PRO A 256 -55.97 -2.72 -24.44
C PRO A 256 -55.36 -3.84 -23.61
N VAL A 257 -54.34 -4.51 -24.15
CA VAL A 257 -53.73 -5.66 -23.48
C VAL A 257 -53.04 -5.15 -22.22
N ALA A 258 -53.76 -5.25 -21.10
CA ALA A 258 -53.32 -4.80 -19.80
C ALA A 258 -52.39 -5.87 -19.21
N ALA A 259 -51.09 -5.59 -19.28
CA ALA A 259 -50.07 -6.42 -18.65
C ALA A 259 -49.95 -6.05 -17.17
N ARG A 260 -49.51 -6.98 -16.31
CA ARG A 260 -49.24 -6.70 -14.89
C ARG A 260 -47.78 -6.91 -14.54
N VAL A 261 -47.25 -6.06 -13.66
CA VAL A 261 -45.91 -6.20 -13.10
C VAL A 261 -45.89 -7.33 -12.09
N LEU A 262 -45.16 -8.39 -12.37
CA LEU A 262 -45.00 -9.55 -11.49
C LEU A 262 -43.82 -9.37 -10.53
N SER A 263 -42.75 -8.75 -11.02
CA SER A 263 -41.56 -8.50 -10.22
C SER A 263 -40.82 -7.25 -10.69
N VAL A 264 -40.15 -6.59 -9.76
CA VAL A 264 -39.33 -5.39 -9.99
C VAL A 264 -37.90 -5.73 -9.61
N GLY A 265 -36.96 -5.38 -10.49
CA GLY A 265 -35.53 -5.58 -10.28
C GLY A 265 -34.92 -4.58 -9.30
N PRO A 266 -33.66 -4.81 -8.89
CA PRO A 266 -32.94 -3.89 -8.00
C PRO A 266 -32.91 -2.47 -8.58
N ALA A 267 -33.13 -1.48 -7.70
CA ALA A 267 -33.15 -0.06 -8.05
C ALA A 267 -34.16 0.34 -9.16
N ASN A 268 -35.26 -0.42 -9.32
CA ASN A 268 -36.27 -0.19 -10.36
C ASN A 268 -35.69 -0.17 -11.79
N SER A 269 -34.60 -0.91 -12.04
CA SER A 269 -33.88 -0.90 -13.32
C SER A 269 -34.58 -1.73 -14.42
N PHE A 270 -35.29 -2.79 -14.04
CA PHE A 270 -36.09 -3.61 -14.95
C PHE A 270 -37.33 -4.15 -14.22
N VAL A 271 -38.31 -4.58 -15.00
CA VAL A 271 -39.53 -5.22 -14.51
C VAL A 271 -39.83 -6.49 -15.30
N VAL A 272 -40.49 -7.44 -14.65
CA VAL A 272 -41.02 -8.64 -15.28
C VAL A 272 -42.53 -8.50 -15.40
N LEU A 273 -43.04 -8.62 -16.62
CA LEU A 273 -44.45 -8.41 -16.97
C LEU A 273 -45.10 -9.73 -17.38
N ASP A 274 -46.38 -9.90 -17.03
CA ASP A 274 -47.25 -10.97 -17.55
C ASP A 274 -47.71 -10.66 -19.00
N TYR A 275 -46.73 -10.44 -19.87
CA TYR A 275 -46.93 -10.09 -21.27
C TYR A 275 -45.87 -10.79 -22.11
N GLY A 276 -46.16 -12.04 -22.49
CA GLY A 276 -45.28 -12.83 -23.32
C GLY A 276 -45.56 -12.74 -24.82
N GLY A 277 -44.76 -13.45 -25.61
CA GLY A 277 -44.89 -13.54 -27.06
C GLY A 277 -46.26 -14.06 -27.51
N ASP A 278 -46.88 -14.95 -26.73
CA ASP A 278 -48.23 -15.47 -27.01
C ASP A 278 -49.31 -14.38 -26.96
N ARG A 279 -49.01 -13.25 -26.31
CA ARG A 279 -49.87 -12.06 -26.20
C ARG A 279 -49.41 -10.92 -27.10
N GLY A 280 -48.46 -11.15 -28.00
CA GLY A 280 -47.98 -10.18 -28.98
C GLY A 280 -46.82 -9.29 -28.51
N ALA A 281 -46.14 -9.67 -27.42
CA ALA A 281 -44.96 -8.95 -26.96
C ALA A 281 -43.81 -9.08 -27.98
N ALA A 282 -43.21 -7.95 -28.34
CA ALA A 282 -42.02 -7.92 -29.19
C ALA A 282 -40.92 -7.07 -28.56
N VAL A 283 -39.66 -7.48 -28.77
CA VAL A 283 -38.49 -6.74 -28.31
C VAL A 283 -38.49 -5.34 -28.93
N GLY A 284 -38.22 -4.32 -28.12
CA GLY A 284 -38.22 -2.92 -28.56
C GLY A 284 -39.57 -2.20 -28.46
N GLN A 285 -40.66 -2.88 -28.10
CA GLN A 285 -41.94 -2.23 -27.80
C GLN A 285 -41.87 -1.40 -26.52
N ARG A 286 -42.61 -0.28 -26.51
CA ARG A 286 -42.71 0.64 -25.37
C ARG A 286 -44.01 0.42 -24.61
N LEU A 287 -43.89 0.31 -23.30
CA LEU A 287 -45.01 0.19 -22.39
C LEU A 287 -44.91 1.28 -21.33
N VAL A 288 -46.07 1.73 -20.88
CA VAL A 288 -46.21 2.68 -19.80
C VAL A 288 -46.80 1.96 -18.60
N ILE A 289 -46.08 1.97 -17.48
CA ILE A 289 -46.58 1.46 -16.20
C ILE A 289 -47.41 2.54 -15.53
N LYS A 290 -48.62 2.16 -15.13
CA LYS A 290 -49.57 2.97 -14.39
C LYS A 290 -49.92 2.28 -13.08
N SER A 291 -50.02 3.08 -12.02
CA SER A 291 -50.63 2.66 -10.76
C SER A 291 -51.91 3.45 -10.58
N GLY A 292 -53.06 2.77 -10.71
CA GLY A 292 -54.36 3.45 -10.83
C GLY A 292 -54.43 4.33 -12.08
N THR A 293 -54.54 5.65 -11.89
CA THR A 293 -54.64 6.65 -12.97
C THR A 293 -53.34 7.37 -13.27
N GLU A 294 -52.28 7.16 -12.48
CA GLU A 294 -51.03 7.89 -12.59
C GLU A 294 -49.97 7.08 -13.35
N THR A 295 -49.27 7.75 -14.27
CA THR A 295 -48.18 7.18 -15.05
C THR A 295 -46.88 7.23 -14.26
N LEU A 296 -46.32 6.06 -13.93
CA LEU A 296 -45.14 5.93 -13.07
C LEU A 296 -43.83 5.83 -13.83
N ALA A 297 -43.80 5.10 -14.96
CA ALA A 297 -42.59 4.91 -15.76
C ALA A 297 -42.89 4.46 -17.19
N GLU A 298 -41.99 4.80 -18.11
CA GLU A 298 -41.87 4.20 -19.44
C GLU A 298 -40.84 3.07 -19.41
N VAL A 299 -41.17 1.97 -20.07
CA VAL A 299 -40.38 0.75 -20.05
C VAL A 299 -40.28 0.18 -21.47
N LEU A 300 -39.11 -0.34 -21.82
CA LEU A 300 -38.84 -0.91 -23.13
C LEU A 300 -38.57 -2.42 -23.00
N ILE A 301 -39.28 -3.24 -23.78
CA ILE A 301 -39.10 -4.69 -23.75
C ILE A 301 -37.69 -5.04 -24.24
N SER A 302 -36.90 -5.67 -23.37
CA SER A 302 -35.55 -6.14 -23.70
C SER A 302 -35.51 -7.62 -24.06
N ASP A 303 -36.37 -8.45 -23.47
CA ASP A 303 -36.43 -9.89 -23.71
C ASP A 303 -37.87 -10.41 -23.60
N VAL A 304 -38.23 -11.36 -24.45
CA VAL A 304 -39.59 -11.93 -24.55
C VAL A 304 -39.54 -13.44 -24.46
N ARG A 305 -40.34 -14.01 -23.56
CA ARG A 305 -40.64 -15.44 -23.45
C ARG A 305 -42.11 -15.69 -23.79
N ASN A 306 -42.51 -16.95 -23.91
CA ASN A 306 -43.86 -17.33 -24.33
C ASN A 306 -44.95 -16.66 -23.46
N LEU A 307 -44.78 -16.70 -22.14
CA LEU A 307 -45.76 -16.17 -21.16
C LEU A 307 -45.34 -14.87 -20.47
N LEU A 308 -44.05 -14.51 -20.49
CA LEU A 308 -43.47 -13.44 -19.69
C LEU A 308 -42.54 -12.57 -20.55
N CYS A 309 -42.39 -11.29 -20.23
CA CYS A 309 -41.30 -10.48 -20.78
C CYS A 309 -40.55 -9.71 -19.70
N ILE A 310 -39.30 -9.38 -20.02
CA ILE A 310 -38.44 -8.52 -19.22
C ILE A 310 -38.34 -7.20 -19.95
N ALA A 311 -38.61 -6.12 -19.25
CA ALA A 311 -38.58 -4.78 -19.79
C ALA A 311 -37.72 -3.86 -18.92
N GLN A 312 -36.87 -3.06 -19.56
CA GLN A 312 -35.95 -2.11 -18.91
C GLN A 312 -36.64 -0.77 -18.70
N VAL A 313 -36.55 -0.25 -17.48
CA VAL A 313 -37.19 1.02 -17.12
C VAL A 313 -36.32 2.17 -17.61
N ARG A 314 -36.92 3.16 -18.28
CA ARG A 314 -36.19 4.36 -18.69
C ARG A 314 -36.00 5.27 -17.47
N PRO A 315 -34.76 5.55 -17.05
CA PRO A 315 -34.47 6.29 -15.82
C PRO A 315 -35.09 7.69 -15.81
N ASP A 316 -35.15 8.36 -16.97
CA ASP A 316 -35.71 9.71 -17.11
C ASP A 316 -37.23 9.80 -16.92
N SER A 317 -37.93 8.66 -16.96
CA SER A 317 -39.39 8.58 -16.89
C SER A 317 -39.93 8.15 -15.52
N LEU A 318 -39.05 7.82 -14.58
CA LEU A 318 -39.42 7.27 -13.28
C LEU A 318 -39.93 8.38 -12.35
N ARG A 319 -41.23 8.35 -12.04
CA ARG A 319 -41.90 9.34 -11.16
C ARG A 319 -42.21 8.83 -9.76
N GLY A 320 -41.90 7.56 -9.46
CA GLY A 320 -42.17 6.94 -8.17
C GLY A 320 -41.57 5.55 -8.01
N VAL A 321 -41.98 4.84 -6.96
CA VAL A 321 -41.56 3.44 -6.71
C VAL A 321 -42.53 2.50 -7.41
N LEU A 322 -41.99 1.56 -8.19
CA LEU A 322 -42.75 0.54 -8.89
C LEU A 322 -43.11 -0.60 -7.92
N HIS A 323 -44.36 -1.03 -7.94
CA HIS A 323 -44.85 -2.12 -7.09
C HIS A 323 -45.30 -3.32 -7.93
N LYS A 324 -45.32 -4.49 -7.29
CA LYS A 324 -45.92 -5.68 -7.88
C LYS A 324 -47.42 -5.47 -7.99
N GLY A 325 -47.98 -5.73 -9.17
CA GLY A 325 -49.40 -5.55 -9.48
C GLY A 325 -49.73 -4.28 -10.26
N ASP A 326 -48.77 -3.37 -10.48
CA ASP A 326 -48.99 -2.20 -11.34
C ASP A 326 -49.32 -2.64 -12.78
N SER A 327 -50.14 -1.82 -13.48
CA SER A 327 -50.65 -2.15 -14.81
C SER A 327 -49.79 -1.52 -15.89
N ALA A 328 -49.32 -2.31 -16.85
CA ALA A 328 -48.58 -1.84 -18.00
C ALA A 328 -49.48 -1.84 -19.24
N VAL A 329 -49.50 -0.72 -19.95
CA VAL A 329 -50.30 -0.52 -21.16
C VAL A 329 -49.37 -0.21 -22.32
N LEU A 330 -49.59 -0.88 -23.45
CA LEU A 330 -48.83 -0.64 -24.67
C LEU A 330 -49.02 0.81 -25.13
N THR A 331 -47.92 1.49 -25.41
CA THR A 331 -47.92 2.85 -25.97
C THR A 331 -47.41 2.73 -27.40
N ASN A 332 -48.28 3.05 -28.36
CA ASN A 332 -48.00 2.97 -29.79
C ASN A 332 -47.08 4.13 -30.22
#